data_AF-A0A662IVJ7-F1
#
_entry.id   AF-A0A662IVJ7-F1
#
_cell.length_a   1.000
_cell.length_b   1.000
_cell.length_c   1.000
_cell.angle_alpha   90.00
_cell.angle_beta   90.00
_cell.angle_gamma   90.00
#
_symmetry.space_group_name_H-M   'P 1'
#
loop_
_entity.id
_entity.type
_entity.pdbx_description
1 polymer ?
#
loop_
_entity_poly.entity_id
_entity_poly.type
_entity_poly.pdbx_seq_one_letter_code
_entity_poly.pdbx_strand_id
1 'polypeptide(L)'
;AWEPGLVQGIGAIMTGILKTSPIEEVISYVREHGGEPLDASTARIDQISGVEKAISMGFKRIAATVIGPMAEEVAELRELEEENPGVQIAIFSTCNTLVRPEQAEVLREADVVCSSASEHVRAIVGPKAIMQMGVSIPVFIMTALGKRLALSYLMDVRASLAVFRARMPYIVEEKQPILRQRGA
;
A
#
# COMPACT_ATOMS: atom_id res chain seq x y z
N ALA A 1 10.26 4.80 10.28
CA ALA A 1 10.51 6.12 10.87
C ALA A 1 9.40 6.44 11.85
N TRP A 2 9.73 6.97 13.02
CA TRP A 2 8.74 7.46 13.98
C TRP A 2 8.64 8.99 13.98
N GLU A 3 9.52 9.66 13.25
CA GLU A 3 9.36 11.05 12.84
C GLU A 3 8.47 11.11 11.59
N PRO A 4 7.24 11.66 11.66
CA PRO A 4 6.33 11.72 10.51
C PRO A 4 6.88 12.52 9.33
N GLY A 5 7.78 13.48 9.57
CA GLY A 5 8.46 14.23 8.51
C GLY A 5 9.48 13.41 7.73
N LEU A 6 9.97 12.30 8.28
CA LEU A 6 10.91 11.41 7.60
C LEU A 6 10.15 10.47 6.66
N VAL A 7 10.05 10.89 5.40
CA VAL A 7 9.43 10.11 4.33
C VAL A 7 10.50 9.70 3.33
N GLN A 8 10.78 8.39 3.23
CA GLN A 8 11.59 7.83 2.14
C GLN A 8 10.65 7.15 1.14
N GLY A 9 10.36 7.84 0.03
CA GLY A 9 9.45 7.35 -1.00
C GLY A 9 10.18 6.58 -2.10
N ILE A 10 9.77 5.34 -2.34
CA ILE A 10 9.97 4.66 -3.63
C ILE A 10 8.73 5.00 -4.46
N GLY A 11 8.74 6.10 -5.22
CA GLY A 11 7.49 6.63 -5.79
C GLY A 11 7.60 7.50 -7.05
N ALA A 12 8.77 7.60 -7.67
CA ALA A 12 8.87 8.21 -9.00
C ALA A 12 8.45 7.22 -10.10
N ILE A 13 8.41 7.68 -11.36
CA ILE A 13 8.26 6.80 -12.53
C ILE A 13 9.50 5.89 -12.56
N MET A 14 9.34 4.65 -12.09
CA MET A 14 10.39 3.63 -12.13
C MET A 14 9.86 2.37 -12.82
N THR A 15 10.68 1.78 -13.68
CA THR A 15 10.32 0.58 -14.46
C THR A 15 10.39 -0.69 -13.62
N GLY A 16 11.18 -0.70 -12.54
CA GLY A 16 11.29 -1.80 -11.60
C GLY A 16 12.51 -1.66 -10.67
N ILE A 17 12.60 -2.55 -9.69
CA ILE A 17 13.75 -2.69 -8.79
C ILE A 17 14.36 -4.07 -9.04
N LEU A 18 15.65 -4.11 -9.40
CA LEU A 18 16.38 -5.36 -9.61
C LEU A 18 17.27 -5.73 -8.42
N LYS A 19 17.80 -4.73 -7.72
CA LYS A 19 18.70 -4.89 -6.59
C LYS A 19 18.66 -3.65 -5.73
N THR A 20 18.82 -3.84 -4.43
CA THR A 20 19.12 -2.78 -3.46
C THR A 20 20.57 -2.91 -2.97
N SER A 21 21.13 -1.80 -2.51
CA SER A 21 22.46 -1.76 -1.92
C SER A 21 22.48 -0.73 -0.79
N PRO A 22 23.28 -0.96 0.27
CA PRO A 22 23.45 0.03 1.32
C PRO A 22 24.13 1.28 0.75
N ILE A 23 23.60 2.44 1.10
CA ILE A 23 24.19 3.75 0.82
C ILE A 23 24.36 4.42 2.18
N GLU A 24 25.60 4.58 2.63
CA GLU A 24 25.93 5.00 3.99
C GLU A 24 25.32 6.36 4.33
N GLU A 25 25.32 7.29 3.36
CA GLU A 25 24.74 8.62 3.50
C GLU A 25 23.22 8.55 3.71
N VAL A 26 22.53 7.65 3.02
CA VAL A 26 21.08 7.46 3.17
C VAL A 26 20.77 6.81 4.51
N ILE A 27 21.54 5.81 4.91
CA ILE A 27 21.38 5.10 6.19
C ILE A 27 21.60 6.06 7.36
N SER A 28 22.67 6.85 7.31
CA SER A 28 23.00 7.86 8.32
C SER A 28 21.89 8.91 8.41
N TYR A 29 21.45 9.44 7.28
CA TYR A 29 20.33 10.38 7.22
C TYR A 29 19.06 9.81 7.86
N VAL A 30 18.68 8.57 7.51
CA VAL A 30 17.50 7.90 8.09
C VAL A 30 17.61 7.81 9.61
N ARG A 31 18.78 7.44 10.14
CA ARG A 31 19.01 7.33 11.61
C ARG A 31 18.96 8.67 12.32
N GLU A 32 19.63 9.68 11.76
CA GLU A 32 19.67 11.04 12.30
C GLU A 32 18.27 11.68 12.38
N HIS A 33 17.35 11.25 11.52
CA HIS A 33 15.99 11.78 11.41
C HIS A 33 14.93 10.84 12.01
N GLY A 34 15.29 10.00 12.99
CA GLY A 34 14.29 9.19 13.72
C GLY A 34 13.72 8.03 12.92
N GLY A 35 14.53 7.45 12.03
CA GLY A 35 14.26 6.22 11.33
C GLY A 35 15.27 5.13 11.67
N GLU A 36 14.94 3.90 11.30
CA GLU A 36 15.84 2.77 11.44
C GLU A 36 15.65 1.88 10.19
N PRO A 37 16.70 1.67 9.38
CA PRO A 37 16.63 0.73 8.27
C PRO A 37 16.34 -0.68 8.78
N LEU A 38 15.67 -1.53 7.99
CA LEU A 38 15.52 -2.94 8.36
C LEU A 38 16.90 -3.60 8.50
N ASP A 39 17.70 -3.52 7.44
CA ASP A 39 19.06 -4.07 7.36
C ASP A 39 20.00 -3.05 6.70
N ALA A 40 20.84 -2.40 7.51
CA ALA A 40 21.82 -1.41 7.06
C ALA A 40 23.00 -2.03 6.28
N SER A 41 23.22 -3.34 6.38
CA SER A 41 24.34 -4.01 5.72
C SER A 41 24.00 -4.47 4.30
N THR A 42 22.74 -4.84 4.06
CA THR A 42 22.30 -5.37 2.75
C THR A 42 21.31 -4.47 2.03
N ALA A 43 20.68 -3.52 2.73
CA ALA A 43 19.52 -2.76 2.25
C ALA A 43 18.36 -3.67 1.78
N ARG A 44 18.18 -4.82 2.42
CA ARG A 44 17.06 -5.74 2.15
C ARG A 44 15.73 -5.03 2.38
N ILE A 45 14.79 -5.25 1.46
CA ILE A 45 13.38 -4.89 1.58
C ILE A 45 12.62 -6.16 1.91
N ASP A 46 11.95 -6.18 3.05
CA ASP A 46 11.17 -7.32 3.55
C ASP A 46 10.14 -6.78 4.54
N GLN A 47 8.86 -6.90 4.19
CA GLN A 47 7.80 -6.19 4.92
C GLN A 47 7.47 -6.89 6.22
N ILE A 48 7.50 -8.23 6.22
CA ILE A 48 7.24 -9.04 7.41
C ILE A 48 8.29 -8.74 8.48
N SER A 49 9.58 -8.91 8.14
CA SER A 49 10.71 -8.61 9.04
C SER A 49 10.70 -7.13 9.47
N GLY A 50 10.28 -6.23 8.58
CA GLY A 50 10.11 -4.80 8.86
C GLY A 50 9.09 -4.53 9.97
N VAL A 51 7.94 -5.20 9.90
CA VAL A 51 6.87 -5.08 10.90
C VAL A 51 7.27 -5.77 12.20
N GLU A 52 7.86 -6.96 12.17
CA GLU A 52 8.40 -7.64 13.35
C GLU A 52 9.40 -6.76 14.10
N LYS A 53 10.36 -6.16 13.37
CA LYS A 53 11.32 -5.22 13.94
C LYS A 53 10.59 -4.04 14.59
N ALA A 54 9.60 -3.44 13.93
CA ALA A 54 8.82 -2.35 14.51
C ALA A 54 8.07 -2.77 15.79
N ILE A 55 7.49 -3.97 15.83
CA ILE A 55 6.83 -4.50 17.04
C ILE A 55 7.84 -4.67 18.17
N SER A 56 9.03 -5.25 17.90
CA SER A 56 10.10 -5.42 18.90
C SER A 56 10.62 -4.10 19.46
N MET A 57 10.54 -3.02 18.67
CA MET A 57 10.88 -1.66 19.08
C MET A 57 9.76 -0.99 19.90
N GLY A 58 8.63 -1.67 20.11
CA GLY A 58 7.51 -1.21 20.93
C GLY A 58 6.44 -0.43 20.17
N PHE A 59 6.51 -0.36 18.83
CA PHE A 59 5.47 0.31 18.05
C PHE A 59 4.15 -0.46 18.09
N LYS A 60 3.06 0.28 18.27
CA LYS A 60 1.69 -0.28 18.36
C LYS A 60 0.80 0.07 17.18
N ARG A 61 1.18 1.05 16.37
CA ARG A 61 0.47 1.46 15.16
C ARG A 61 1.49 1.48 14.04
N ILE A 62 1.38 0.53 13.13
CA ILE A 62 2.38 0.27 12.10
C ILE A 62 1.69 0.34 10.76
N ALA A 63 2.35 0.93 9.76
CA ALA A 63 1.87 0.92 8.39
C ALA A 63 2.86 0.12 7.53
N ALA A 64 2.35 -0.80 6.74
CA ALA A 64 3.12 -1.62 5.81
C ALA A 64 2.57 -1.45 4.40
N THR A 65 3.48 -1.35 3.43
CA THR A 65 3.11 -1.31 2.00
C THR A 65 3.55 -2.60 1.34
N VAL A 66 2.60 -3.34 0.77
CA VAL A 66 2.82 -4.60 0.06
C VAL A 66 2.59 -4.37 -1.43
N ILE A 67 3.51 -4.85 -2.26
CA ILE A 67 3.36 -4.78 -3.72
C ILE A 67 2.66 -6.03 -4.25
N GLY A 68 1.95 -5.92 -5.38
CA GLY A 68 1.24 -7.04 -5.99
C GLY A 68 2.00 -8.38 -6.08
N PRO A 69 3.28 -8.41 -6.51
CA PRO A 69 4.08 -9.64 -6.51
C PRO A 69 4.27 -10.32 -5.14
N MET A 70 4.08 -9.57 -4.05
CA MET A 70 4.22 -9.99 -2.66
C MET A 70 2.84 -10.09 -1.96
N ALA A 71 1.74 -10.23 -2.71
CA ALA A 71 0.38 -10.16 -2.16
C ALA A 71 0.12 -11.11 -0.96
N GLU A 72 0.76 -12.28 -0.93
CA GLU A 72 0.64 -13.26 0.17
C GLU A 72 1.08 -12.67 1.53
N GLU A 73 2.02 -11.72 1.53
CA GLU A 73 2.46 -11.02 2.74
C GLU A 73 1.31 -10.27 3.44
N VAL A 74 0.21 -9.96 2.73
CA VAL A 74 -0.97 -9.36 3.37
C VAL A 74 -1.58 -10.30 4.41
N ALA A 75 -1.69 -11.59 4.11
CA ALA A 75 -2.21 -12.58 5.05
C ALA A 75 -1.24 -12.78 6.22
N GLU A 76 0.06 -12.91 5.94
CA GLU A 76 1.09 -13.04 6.97
C GLU A 76 1.11 -11.83 7.92
N LEU A 77 0.91 -10.61 7.41
CA LEU A 77 0.80 -9.41 8.23
C LEU A 77 -0.46 -9.41 9.12
N ARG A 78 -1.56 -10.04 8.68
CA ARG A 78 -2.76 -10.19 9.50
C ARG A 78 -2.56 -11.22 10.59
N GLU A 79 -1.93 -12.35 10.29
CA GLU A 79 -1.53 -13.34 11.28
C GLU A 79 -0.62 -12.70 12.34
N LEU A 80 0.38 -11.91 11.91
CA LEU A 80 1.27 -11.19 12.81
C LEU A 80 0.53 -10.14 13.67
N GLU A 81 -0.51 -9.48 13.15
CA GLU A 81 -1.37 -8.59 13.93
C GLU A 81 -2.13 -9.35 15.03
N GLU A 82 -2.68 -10.52 14.71
CA GLU A 82 -3.43 -11.38 15.63
C GLU A 82 -2.54 -11.94 16.75
N GLU A 83 -1.31 -12.34 16.42
CA GLU A 83 -0.32 -12.85 17.37
C GLU A 83 0.21 -11.79 18.36
N ASN A 84 0.01 -10.50 18.05
CA ASN A 84 0.55 -9.39 18.83
C ASN A 84 -0.56 -8.48 19.40
N PRO A 85 -1.24 -8.89 20.50
CA PRO A 85 -2.31 -8.11 21.11
C PRO A 85 -1.92 -6.65 21.39
N GLY A 86 -2.78 -5.73 20.94
CA GLY A 86 -2.59 -4.28 21.11
C GLY A 86 -1.71 -3.63 20.04
N VAL A 87 -1.23 -4.40 19.05
CA VAL A 87 -0.68 -3.87 17.80
C VAL A 87 -1.80 -3.72 16.77
N GLN A 88 -1.74 -2.65 15.97
CA GLN A 88 -2.59 -2.44 14.82
C GLN A 88 -1.72 -2.18 13.58
N ILE A 89 -1.95 -2.94 12.52
CA ILE A 89 -1.21 -2.89 11.26
C ILE A 89 -2.13 -2.36 10.16
N ALA A 90 -1.79 -1.20 9.61
CA ALA A 90 -2.41 -0.66 8.41
C ALA A 90 -1.68 -1.18 7.16
N ILE A 91 -2.36 -1.98 6.35
CA ILE A 91 -1.79 -2.62 5.17
C ILE A 91 -2.24 -1.88 3.91
N PHE A 92 -1.27 -1.40 3.14
CA PHE A 92 -1.46 -0.73 1.86
C PHE A 92 -0.98 -1.63 0.73
N SER A 93 -1.88 -2.05 -0.16
CA SER A 93 -1.53 -2.81 -1.35
C SER A 93 -1.35 -1.88 -2.56
N THR A 94 -0.21 -1.98 -3.23
CA THR A 94 0.15 -1.14 -4.40
C THR A 94 0.83 -1.95 -5.51
N CYS A 95 1.14 -1.31 -6.65
CA CYS A 95 1.81 -1.96 -7.79
C CYS A 95 1.11 -3.23 -8.27
N ASN A 96 -0.22 -3.21 -8.29
CA ASN A 96 -1.05 -4.40 -8.46
C ASN A 96 -1.30 -4.80 -9.92
N THR A 97 -0.70 -4.14 -10.91
CA THR A 97 -1.00 -4.37 -12.34
C THR A 97 -0.91 -5.83 -12.77
N LEU A 98 0.05 -6.60 -12.23
CA LEU A 98 0.31 -7.99 -12.62
C LEU A 98 -0.16 -9.01 -11.59
N VAL A 99 -1.04 -8.64 -10.64
CA VAL A 99 -1.57 -9.61 -9.67
C VAL A 99 -2.45 -10.62 -10.38
N ARG A 100 -2.40 -11.86 -9.91
CA ARG A 100 -3.26 -12.96 -10.37
C ARG A 100 -4.60 -12.94 -9.61
N PRO A 101 -5.64 -13.64 -10.09
CA PRO A 101 -6.92 -13.73 -9.39
C PRO A 101 -6.79 -14.22 -7.94
N GLU A 102 -5.93 -15.21 -7.69
CA GLU A 102 -5.74 -15.79 -6.35
C GLU A 102 -5.12 -14.75 -5.41
N GLN A 103 -4.13 -14.02 -5.89
CA GLN A 103 -3.52 -12.91 -5.15
C GLN A 103 -4.52 -11.79 -4.88
N ALA A 104 -5.41 -11.48 -5.85
CA ALA A 104 -6.45 -10.47 -5.66
C ALA A 104 -7.47 -10.84 -4.59
N GLU A 105 -7.73 -12.13 -4.35
CA GLU A 105 -8.55 -12.56 -3.20
C GLU A 105 -7.85 -12.26 -1.88
N VAL A 106 -6.55 -12.56 -1.77
CA VAL A 106 -5.74 -12.25 -0.57
C VAL A 106 -5.69 -10.74 -0.30
N LEU A 107 -5.54 -9.93 -1.34
CA LEU A 107 -5.50 -8.46 -1.21
C LEU A 107 -6.77 -7.85 -0.60
N ARG A 108 -7.89 -8.59 -0.50
CA ARG A 108 -9.11 -8.11 0.16
C ARG A 108 -8.92 -7.89 1.66
N GLU A 109 -7.90 -8.49 2.24
CA GLU A 109 -7.57 -8.35 3.67
C GLU A 109 -6.72 -7.10 3.96
N ALA A 110 -6.20 -6.43 2.93
CA ALA A 110 -5.52 -5.15 3.09
C ALA A 110 -6.52 -4.02 3.41
N ASP A 111 -6.07 -2.93 4.03
CA ASP A 111 -6.92 -1.79 4.38
C ASP A 111 -7.20 -0.88 3.19
N VAL A 112 -6.19 -0.72 2.34
CA VAL A 112 -6.19 0.13 1.15
C VAL A 112 -5.59 -0.64 -0.01
N VAL A 113 -6.28 -0.70 -1.15
CA VAL A 113 -5.82 -1.42 -2.35
C VAL A 113 -5.88 -0.50 -3.56
N CYS A 114 -4.72 -0.18 -4.12
CA CYS A 114 -4.61 0.57 -5.37
C CYS A 114 -4.86 -0.37 -6.56
N SER A 115 -5.88 -0.11 -7.38
CA SER A 115 -6.24 -1.01 -8.49
C SER A 115 -5.15 -1.14 -9.55
N SER A 116 -4.30 -0.11 -9.70
CA SER A 116 -3.33 -0.01 -10.80
C SER A 116 -4.02 -0.29 -12.14
N ALA A 117 -3.39 -1.03 -13.06
CA ALA A 117 -4.03 -1.48 -14.30
C ALA A 117 -4.62 -2.91 -14.22
N SER A 118 -4.81 -3.48 -13.02
CA SER A 118 -5.33 -4.85 -12.89
C SER A 118 -6.85 -4.92 -13.04
N GLU A 119 -7.32 -5.73 -13.98
CA GLU A 119 -8.72 -6.11 -14.10
C GLU A 119 -9.18 -6.99 -12.94
N HIS A 120 -8.31 -7.86 -12.43
CA HIS A 120 -8.63 -8.77 -11.34
C HIS A 120 -8.91 -8.02 -10.04
N VAL A 121 -8.11 -6.99 -9.70
CA VAL A 121 -8.38 -6.16 -8.53
C VAL A 121 -9.73 -5.44 -8.67
N ARG A 122 -10.05 -4.91 -9.86
CA ARG A 122 -11.35 -4.25 -10.10
C ARG A 122 -12.52 -5.23 -9.95
N ALA A 123 -12.38 -6.46 -10.42
CA ALA A 123 -13.44 -7.46 -10.40
C ALA A 123 -13.63 -8.13 -9.03
N ILE A 124 -12.55 -8.38 -8.29
CA ILE A 124 -12.55 -9.18 -7.05
C ILE A 124 -12.58 -8.27 -5.80
N VAL A 125 -11.67 -7.29 -5.74
CA VAL A 125 -11.53 -6.39 -4.59
C VAL A 125 -12.56 -5.27 -4.65
N GLY A 126 -12.74 -4.66 -5.83
CA GLY A 126 -13.61 -3.51 -6.06
C GLY A 126 -15.03 -3.64 -5.48
N PRO A 127 -15.77 -4.73 -5.74
CA PRO A 127 -17.15 -4.89 -5.24
C PRO A 127 -17.27 -5.00 -3.73
N LYS A 128 -16.17 -5.26 -3.02
CA LYS A 128 -16.11 -5.41 -1.55
C LYS A 128 -15.65 -4.13 -0.85
N ALA A 129 -15.18 -3.14 -1.59
CA ALA A 129 -14.74 -1.87 -1.04
C ALA A 129 -15.88 -1.13 -0.33
N ILE A 130 -15.58 -0.51 0.81
CA ILE A 130 -16.53 0.33 1.55
C ILE A 130 -16.45 1.80 1.13
N MET A 131 -15.39 2.17 0.42
CA MET A 131 -15.18 3.49 -0.16
C MET A 131 -14.18 3.35 -1.33
N GLN A 132 -14.31 4.22 -2.33
CA GLN A 132 -13.37 4.32 -3.44
C GLN A 132 -12.89 5.76 -3.54
N MET A 133 -11.59 5.94 -3.78
CA MET A 133 -11.00 7.20 -4.18
C MET A 133 -10.50 7.11 -5.62
N GLY A 134 -10.62 8.19 -6.38
CA GLY A 134 -10.21 8.23 -7.79
C GLY A 134 -11.17 7.50 -8.74
N VAL A 135 -11.02 7.81 -10.03
CA VAL A 135 -11.85 7.25 -11.12
C VAL A 135 -10.98 6.50 -12.13
N SER A 136 -9.90 7.11 -12.60
CA SER A 136 -8.99 6.50 -13.59
C SER A 136 -8.19 5.33 -13.02
N ILE A 137 -7.62 5.51 -11.83
CA ILE A 137 -6.98 4.44 -11.06
C ILE A 137 -7.69 4.42 -9.70
N PRO A 138 -8.74 3.60 -9.56
CA PRO A 138 -9.43 3.42 -8.29
C PRO A 138 -8.48 2.99 -7.17
N VAL A 139 -8.63 3.63 -6.02
CA VAL A 139 -8.07 3.18 -4.75
C VAL A 139 -9.24 2.69 -3.90
N PHE A 140 -9.29 1.38 -3.66
CA PHE A 140 -10.33 0.73 -2.90
C PHE A 140 -9.97 0.73 -1.43
N ILE A 141 -10.90 1.20 -0.60
CA ILE A 141 -10.78 1.20 0.85
C ILE A 141 -11.62 0.05 1.37
N MET A 142 -11.01 -0.89 2.08
CA MET A 142 -11.63 -2.17 2.42
C MET A 142 -12.13 -2.23 3.86
N THR A 143 -11.43 -1.56 4.78
CA THR A 143 -11.68 -1.67 6.22
C THR A 143 -12.05 -0.32 6.85
N ALA A 144 -12.59 -0.36 8.07
CA ALA A 144 -12.85 0.85 8.86
C ALA A 144 -11.56 1.63 9.17
N LEU A 145 -10.43 0.93 9.38
CA LEU A 145 -9.12 1.57 9.57
C LEU A 145 -8.70 2.32 8.30
N GLY A 146 -8.75 1.65 7.14
CA GLY A 146 -8.48 2.26 5.84
C GLY A 146 -9.34 3.49 5.58
N LYS A 147 -10.63 3.45 5.95
CA LYS A 147 -11.55 4.58 5.81
C LYS A 147 -11.18 5.76 6.69
N ARG A 148 -10.76 5.53 7.94
CA ARG A 148 -10.25 6.61 8.79
C ARG A 148 -9.01 7.25 8.17
N LEU A 149 -8.06 6.44 7.70
CA LEU A 149 -6.82 6.93 7.08
C LEU A 149 -7.12 7.76 5.81
N ALA A 150 -7.98 7.24 4.93
CA ALA A 150 -8.39 7.93 3.71
C ALA A 150 -9.09 9.27 4.01
N LEU A 151 -10.04 9.30 4.95
CA LEU A 151 -10.72 10.53 5.32
C LEU A 151 -9.78 11.53 5.99
N SER A 152 -8.87 11.07 6.86
CA SER A 152 -7.85 11.94 7.45
C SER A 152 -6.97 12.60 6.38
N TYR A 153 -6.51 11.82 5.40
CA TYR A 153 -5.78 12.37 4.25
C TYR A 153 -6.61 13.42 3.51
N LEU A 154 -7.88 13.13 3.24
CA LEU A 154 -8.77 14.05 2.51
C LEU A 154 -9.07 15.35 3.27
N MET A 155 -8.90 15.40 4.60
CA MET A 155 -9.03 16.66 5.36
C MET A 155 -7.94 17.67 5.02
N ASP A 156 -6.75 17.21 4.66
CA ASP A 156 -5.58 18.06 4.38
C ASP A 156 -5.38 18.35 2.88
N VAL A 157 -6.09 17.61 2.01
CA VAL A 157 -6.02 17.80 0.57
C VAL A 157 -6.60 19.16 0.17
N ARG A 158 -5.77 20.00 -0.46
CA ARG A 158 -6.16 21.31 -1.01
C ARG A 158 -6.85 21.18 -2.37
N ALA A 159 -7.93 20.42 -2.44
CA ALA A 159 -8.78 20.28 -3.62
C ALA A 159 -10.25 20.21 -3.22
N SER A 160 -11.14 20.59 -4.14
CA SER A 160 -12.59 20.38 -3.94
C SER A 160 -12.93 18.89 -4.10
N LEU A 161 -13.76 18.36 -3.21
CA LEU A 161 -14.15 16.95 -3.19
C LEU A 161 -15.64 16.80 -3.50
N ALA A 162 -15.99 15.80 -4.30
CA ALA A 162 -17.37 15.35 -4.50
C ALA A 162 -17.56 13.99 -3.84
N VAL A 163 -18.56 13.89 -2.96
CA VAL A 163 -18.87 12.66 -2.21
C VAL A 163 -20.35 12.32 -2.40
N PHE A 164 -20.61 11.13 -2.93
CA PHE A 164 -21.96 10.63 -3.17
C PHE A 164 -22.01 9.11 -2.96
N ARG A 165 -23.21 8.57 -2.76
CA ARG A 165 -23.42 7.12 -2.69
C ARG A 165 -23.32 6.52 -4.08
N ALA A 166 -22.55 5.44 -4.23
CA ALA A 166 -22.42 4.69 -5.47
C ALA A 166 -22.37 3.19 -5.19
N ARG A 167 -22.66 2.37 -6.21
CA ARG A 167 -22.32 0.94 -6.17
C ARG A 167 -20.83 0.80 -6.48
N MET A 168 -20.14 -0.05 -5.74
CA MET A 168 -18.71 -0.30 -5.94
C MET A 168 -18.48 -1.49 -6.89
N PRO A 169 -17.42 -1.46 -7.72
CA PRO A 169 -16.58 -0.29 -7.99
C PRO A 169 -17.30 0.74 -8.88
N TYR A 170 -17.02 2.03 -8.69
CA TYR A 170 -17.48 3.09 -9.59
C TYR A 170 -16.48 3.24 -10.74
N ILE A 171 -16.78 2.60 -11.87
CA ILE A 171 -15.92 2.59 -13.06
C ILE A 171 -16.49 3.52 -14.12
N VAL A 172 -15.61 4.34 -14.69
CA VAL A 172 -15.87 5.11 -15.91
C VAL A 172 -14.95 4.55 -16.98
N GLU A 173 -15.52 3.85 -17.95
CA GLU A 173 -14.81 3.03 -18.94
C GLU A 173 -13.80 3.87 -19.73
N GLU A 174 -14.17 5.07 -20.16
CA GLU A 174 -13.33 5.97 -20.96
C GLU A 174 -12.09 6.49 -20.20
N LYS A 175 -12.10 6.35 -18.87
CA LYS A 175 -11.01 6.78 -17.99
C LYS A 175 -10.11 5.61 -17.55
N GLN A 176 -10.44 4.38 -17.92
CA GLN A 176 -9.65 3.22 -17.53
C GLN A 176 -8.33 3.13 -18.32
N PRO A 177 -7.28 2.51 -17.74
CA PRO A 177 -6.07 2.21 -18.48
C PRO A 177 -6.40 1.37 -19.72
N ILE A 178 -5.95 1.84 -20.88
CA ILE A 178 -6.07 1.11 -22.14
C ILE A 178 -4.74 0.44 -22.48
N LEU A 179 -4.79 -0.79 -22.98
CA LEU A 179 -3.60 -1.44 -23.53
C LEU A 179 -3.10 -0.63 -24.72
N ARG A 180 -1.80 -0.32 -24.71
CA ARG A 180 -1.16 0.32 -25.86
C ARG A 180 -1.27 -0.61 -27.06
N GLN A 181 -1.98 -0.17 -28.10
CA GLN A 181 -2.01 -0.88 -29.37
C GLN A 181 -0.60 -0.88 -29.97
N ARG A 182 -0.06 -2.05 -30.31
CA ARG A 182 1.23 -2.15 -30.99
C ARG A 182 1.04 -1.68 -32.44
N GLY A 183 1.52 -0.48 -32.77
CA GLY A 183 1.52 0.01 -34.16
C GLY A 183 1.16 1.48 -34.39
N ALA A 184 1.08 2.32 -33.35
CA ALA A 184 0.99 3.77 -33.48
C ALA A 184 2.27 4.46 -33.00
#